data_AF-A0A496P385-F1
#
_entry.id   AF-A0A496P385-F1
#
_cell.length_a   1.000
_cell.length_b   1.000
_cell.length_c   1.000
_cell.angle_alpha   90.00
_cell.angle_beta   90.00
_cell.angle_gamma   90.00
#
_symmetry.space_group_name_H-M   'P 1'
#
loop_
_entity.id
_entity.type
_entity.pdbx_description
1 polymer ?
#
loop_
_entity_poly.entity_id
_entity_poly.type
_entity_poly.pdbx_seq_one_letter_code
_entity_poly.pdbx_strand_id
1 'polypeptide(L)'
;MNKSYSAHITDAKVMIDALRNNHGKVTKIDNPFIMEMERLREEVERLNSEQERLKADLKSKTEELTNRIKELDEKYTFAKKRVKVDIPQSGWKEFGIDASR
;
A
#
# COMPACT_ATOMS: atom_id res chain seq x y z
N MET A 1 11.15 -5.25 21.47
CA MET A 1 11.19 -4.45 20.23
C MET A 1 11.54 -5.39 19.09
N ASN A 2 10.67 -5.51 18.08
CA ASN A 2 11.02 -6.26 16.86
C ASN A 2 12.14 -5.50 16.13
N LYS A 3 13.11 -6.23 15.57
CA LYS A 3 14.20 -5.62 14.79
C LYS A 3 13.62 -4.90 13.56
N SER A 4 14.29 -3.83 13.10
CA SER A 4 13.93 -3.18 11.83
C SER A 4 14.21 -4.12 10.66
N TYR A 5 13.54 -3.88 9.53
CA TYR A 5 13.83 -4.58 8.26
C TYR A 5 15.33 -4.53 7.91
N SER A 6 15.95 -3.35 7.99
CA SER A 6 17.37 -3.16 7.67
C SER A 6 18.29 -3.97 8.60
N ALA A 7 17.95 -4.06 9.89
CA ALA A 7 18.68 -4.87 10.85
C ALA A 7 18.56 -6.37 10.52
N HIS A 8 17.37 -6.86 10.13
CA HIS A 8 17.18 -8.24 9.71
C HIS A 8 18.03 -8.62 8.48
N ILE A 9 18.05 -7.78 7.45
CA ILE A 9 18.84 -8.03 6.23
C ILE A 9 20.34 -8.00 6.53
N THR A 10 20.78 -7.00 7.31
CA THR A 10 22.20 -6.86 7.67
C THR A 10 22.69 -8.04 8.49
N ASP A 11 21.94 -8.44 9.52
CA ASP A 11 22.28 -9.58 10.37
C ASP A 11 22.34 -10.88 9.56
N ALA A 12 21.37 -11.10 8.67
CA ALA A 12 21.35 -12.27 7.80
C ALA A 12 22.57 -12.32 6.87
N LYS A 13 22.92 -11.19 6.25
CA LYS A 13 24.10 -11.07 5.38
C LYS A 13 25.40 -11.38 6.13
N VAL A 14 25.60 -10.76 7.30
CA VAL A 14 26.78 -11.02 8.15
C VAL A 14 26.88 -12.51 8.53
N MET A 15 25.75 -13.15 8.86
CA MET A 15 25.72 -14.58 9.18
C MET A 15 26.11 -15.44 7.97
N ILE A 16 25.52 -15.18 6.81
CA ILE A 16 25.80 -15.93 5.58
C ILE A 16 27.28 -15.80 5.19
N ASP A 17 27.84 -14.59 5.23
CA ASP A 17 29.25 -14.34 4.93
C ASP A 17 30.17 -15.08 5.93
N ALA A 18 29.84 -15.05 7.22
CA ALA A 18 30.59 -15.77 8.24
C ALA A 18 30.54 -17.29 8.06
N LEU A 19 29.38 -17.85 7.71
CA LEU A 19 29.19 -19.29 7.44
C LEU A 19 29.98 -19.74 6.21
N ARG A 20 29.98 -18.94 5.13
CA ARG A 20 30.79 -19.19 3.93
C ARG A 20 32.29 -19.21 4.25
N ASN A 21 32.76 -18.22 5.01
CA ASN A 21 34.18 -18.09 5.38
C ASN A 21 34.65 -19.15 6.39
N ASN A 22 33.73 -19.80 7.09
CA ASN A 22 34.02 -20.82 8.12
C ASN A 22 33.41 -22.18 7.75
N HIS A 23 33.36 -22.51 6.46
CA HIS A 23 32.76 -23.74 5.95
C HIS A 23 33.23 -24.98 6.72
N GLY A 24 32.27 -25.80 7.17
CA GLY A 24 32.53 -27.04 7.93
C GLY A 24 32.84 -26.86 9.41
N LYS A 25 32.98 -25.63 9.93
CA LYS A 25 33.19 -25.40 11.39
C LYS A 25 31.89 -25.44 12.20
N VAL A 26 30.75 -25.15 11.58
CA VAL A 26 29.44 -25.22 12.22
C VAL A 26 28.75 -26.50 11.78
N THR A 27 28.46 -27.38 12.74
CA THR A 27 27.79 -28.65 12.44
C THR A 27 26.34 -28.42 12.03
N LYS A 28 25.80 -29.30 11.16
CA LYS A 28 24.42 -29.27 10.64
C LYS A 28 24.07 -28.08 9.74
N ILE A 29 25.04 -27.25 9.36
CA ILE A 29 24.87 -26.23 8.32
C ILE A 29 25.75 -26.63 7.14
N ASP A 30 25.12 -26.89 6.01
CA ASP A 30 25.78 -27.24 4.75
C ASP A 30 25.61 -26.13 3.70
N ASN A 31 26.24 -26.30 2.54
CA ASN A 31 26.15 -25.33 1.45
C ASN A 31 24.71 -25.12 0.95
N PRO A 32 23.88 -26.16 0.75
CA PRO A 32 22.46 -25.99 0.42
C PRO A 32 21.71 -25.08 1.39
N PHE A 33 21.92 -25.24 2.70
CA PHE A 33 21.30 -24.37 3.70
C PHE A 33 21.73 -22.91 3.54
N ILE A 34 23.03 -22.66 3.37
CA ILE A 34 23.58 -21.30 3.18
C ILE A 34 23.03 -20.67 1.89
N MET A 35 22.91 -21.44 0.81
CA MET A 35 22.34 -20.98 -0.46
C MET A 35 20.87 -20.61 -0.33
N GLU A 36 20.08 -21.40 0.40
CA GLU A 36 18.67 -21.08 0.63
C GLU A 36 18.52 -19.84 1.51
N MET A 37 19.38 -19.67 2.53
CA MET A 37 19.40 -18.43 3.33
C MET A 37 19.69 -17.19 2.48
N GLU A 38 20.65 -17.27 1.55
CA GLU A 38 20.95 -16.20 0.60
C GLU A 38 19.75 -15.89 -0.28
N ARG A 39 19.14 -16.92 -0.88
CA ARG A 39 17.96 -16.79 -1.75
C ARG A 39 16.80 -16.11 -1.01
N LEU A 40 16.54 -16.53 0.23
CA LEU A 40 15.49 -15.94 1.06
C LEU A 40 15.80 -14.48 1.39
N ARG A 41 17.04 -14.13 1.74
CA ARG A 41 17.42 -12.73 1.98
C ARG A 41 17.14 -11.86 0.75
N GLU A 42 17.59 -12.29 -0.42
CA GLU A 42 17.36 -11.58 -1.69
C GLU A 42 15.88 -11.45 -2.03
N GLU A 43 15.09 -12.50 -1.78
CA GLU A 43 13.64 -12.47 -1.99
C GLU A 43 12.95 -11.46 -1.07
N VAL A 44 13.37 -11.39 0.19
CA VAL A 44 12.86 -10.40 1.16
C VAL A 44 13.23 -8.97 0.73
N GLU A 45 14.43 -8.75 0.17
CA GLU A 45 14.83 -7.45 -0.41
C GLU A 45 13.99 -7.05 -1.62
N ARG A 46 13.72 -7.99 -2.52
CA ARG A 46 12.84 -7.78 -3.67
C ARG A 46 11.41 -7.44 -3.24
N LEU A 47 10.84 -8.22 -2.32
CA LEU A 47 9.47 -8.01 -1.81
C LEU A 47 9.33 -6.67 -1.09
N ASN A 48 10.34 -6.25 -0.32
CA ASN A 48 10.34 -4.94 0.31
C ASN A 48 10.32 -3.80 -0.73
N SER A 49 11.13 -3.92 -1.78
CA SER A 49 11.16 -2.92 -2.86
C SER A 49 9.82 -2.84 -3.60
N GLU A 50 9.19 -3.99 -3.86
CA GLU A 50 7.86 -4.04 -4.46
C GLU A 50 6.80 -3.43 -3.55
N GLN A 51 6.87 -3.68 -2.24
CA GLN A 51 5.98 -3.07 -1.27
C GLN A 51 6.07 -1.54 -1.28
N GLU A 52 7.27 -0.97 -1.31
CA GLU A 52 7.46 0.49 -1.36
C GLU A 52 6.88 1.09 -2.66
N ARG A 53 7.04 0.40 -3.79
CA ARG A 53 6.41 0.79 -5.05
C ARG A 53 4.88 0.80 -4.94
N LEU A 54 4.29 -0.26 -4.39
CA LEU A 54 2.84 -0.38 -4.21
C LEU A 54 2.27 0.70 -3.27
N LYS A 55 3.02 1.07 -2.22
CA LYS A 55 2.63 2.19 -1.33
C LYS A 55 2.58 3.52 -2.09
N ALA A 56 3.54 3.77 -2.97
CA ALA A 56 3.56 4.96 -3.80
C ALA A 56 2.37 4.98 -4.79
N ASP A 57 2.11 3.86 -5.47
CA ASP A 57 0.98 3.71 -6.39
C ASP A 57 -0.36 3.94 -5.66
N LEU A 58 -0.52 3.35 -4.48
CA LEU A 58 -1.72 3.52 -3.65
C LEU A 58 -1.94 5.00 -3.30
N LYS A 59 -0.88 5.71 -2.86
CA LYS A 59 -0.97 7.13 -2.54
C LYS A 59 -1.44 7.95 -3.75
N SER A 60 -0.85 7.72 -4.92
CA SER A 60 -1.24 8.40 -6.15
C SER A 60 -2.71 8.13 -6.53
N LYS A 61 -3.16 6.88 -6.42
CA LYS A 61 -4.56 6.52 -6.69
C LYS A 61 -5.54 7.10 -5.67
N THR A 62 -5.13 7.21 -4.40
CA THR A 62 -5.92 7.87 -3.36
C THR A 62 -6.08 9.37 -3.66
N GLU A 63 -5.02 10.04 -4.10
CA GLU A 63 -5.09 11.46 -4.51
C GLU A 63 -6.01 11.65 -5.73
N GLU A 64 -5.91 10.78 -6.74
CA GLU A 64 -6.81 10.79 -7.91
C GLU A 64 -8.28 10.62 -7.52
N LEU A 65 -8.59 9.62 -6.68
CA LEU A 65 -9.94 9.36 -6.19
C LEU A 65 -10.49 10.56 -5.40
N THR A 66 -9.68 11.11 -4.50
CA THR A 66 -10.07 12.25 -3.66
C THR A 66 -10.44 13.46 -4.52
N ASN A 67 -9.66 13.75 -5.56
CA ASN A 67 -9.95 14.85 -6.48
C ASN A 67 -11.27 14.62 -7.24
N ARG A 68 -11.55 13.40 -7.71
CA ARG A 68 -12.80 13.10 -8.42
C ARG A 68 -14.03 13.12 -7.52
N ILE A 69 -13.91 12.71 -6.26
CA ILE A 69 -14.99 12.86 -5.28
C ILE A 69 -15.33 14.35 -5.10
N LYS A 70 -14.32 15.20 -4.91
CA LYS A 70 -14.52 16.65 -4.76
C LYS A 70 -15.23 17.25 -5.97
N GLU A 71 -14.78 16.95 -7.18
CA GLU A 71 -15.43 17.44 -8.40
C GLU A 71 -16.86 16.94 -8.56
N LEU A 72 -17.13 15.69 -8.18
CA LEU A 72 -18.46 15.12 -8.19
C LEU A 72 -19.37 15.84 -7.18
N ASP A 73 -18.89 16.09 -5.97
CA ASP A 73 -19.63 16.78 -4.91
C ASP A 73 -19.98 18.23 -5.29
N GLU A 74 -19.05 18.94 -5.93
CA GLU A 74 -19.27 20.29 -6.44
C GLU A 74 -20.39 20.29 -7.51
N LYS A 75 -20.33 19.36 -8.47
CA LYS A 75 -21.34 19.21 -9.52
C LYS A 75 -22.70 18.80 -8.94
N TYR A 76 -22.72 17.84 -8.02
CA TYR A 76 -23.93 17.41 -7.34
C TYR A 76 -24.57 18.56 -6.55
N THR A 77 -23.77 19.33 -5.80
CA THR A 77 -24.25 20.47 -5.03
C THR A 77 -24.84 21.54 -5.95
N PHE A 78 -24.19 21.85 -7.06
CA PHE A 78 -24.70 22.79 -8.05
C PHE A 78 -26.02 22.30 -8.68
N ALA A 79 -26.08 21.05 -9.12
CA ALA A 79 -27.29 20.44 -9.68
C ALA A 79 -28.45 20.47 -8.67
N LYS A 80 -28.20 20.07 -7.42
CA LYS A 80 -29.17 20.13 -6.32
C LYS A 80 -29.71 21.54 -6.11
N LYS A 81 -28.85 22.55 -6.09
CA LYS A 81 -29.26 23.96 -6.00
C LYS A 81 -30.14 24.37 -7.17
N ARG A 82 -29.78 23.98 -8.40
CA ARG A 82 -30.56 24.34 -9.58
C ARG A 82 -31.95 23.71 -9.58
N VAL A 83 -32.07 22.44 -9.20
CA VAL A 83 -33.38 21.79 -9.03
C VAL A 83 -34.24 22.54 -8.02
N LYS A 84 -33.67 22.97 -6.88
CA LYS A 84 -34.41 23.74 -5.88
C LYS A 84 -34.88 25.12 -6.35
N VAL A 85 -34.21 25.71 -7.33
CA VAL A 85 -34.59 27.01 -7.92
C VAL A 85 -35.65 26.84 -9.01
N ASP A 86 -35.50 25.82 -9.85
CA ASP A 86 -36.31 25.69 -11.08
C ASP A 86 -37.56 24.84 -10.89
N ILE A 87 -37.55 23.92 -9.94
CA ILE A 87 -38.61 22.94 -9.74
C ILE A 87 -39.37 23.26 -8.45
N PRO A 88 -40.72 23.30 -8.48
CA PRO A 88 -41.52 23.40 -7.27
C PRO A 88 -41.17 22.30 -6.26
N GLN A 89 -41.24 22.62 -4.96
CA GLN A 89 -40.81 21.70 -3.89
C GLN A 89 -41.49 20.31 -3.94
N SER A 90 -42.73 20.24 -4.42
CA SER A 90 -43.45 18.98 -4.60
C SER A 90 -42.77 18.02 -5.59
N GLY A 91 -41.99 18.52 -6.55
CA GLY A 91 -41.27 17.74 -7.54
C GLY A 91 -39.85 17.33 -7.15
N TRP A 92 -39.33 17.79 -6.01
CA TRP A 92 -37.92 17.53 -5.62
C TRP A 92 -37.60 16.05 -5.40
N LYS A 93 -38.59 15.26 -4.97
CA LYS A 93 -38.43 13.83 -4.69
C LYS A 93 -37.99 13.04 -5.93
N GLU A 94 -38.39 13.46 -7.14
CA GLU A 94 -37.97 12.84 -8.41
C GLU A 94 -36.46 12.92 -8.63
N PHE A 95 -35.80 13.93 -8.07
CA PHE A 95 -34.35 14.14 -8.14
C PHE A 95 -33.61 13.60 -6.91
N GLY A 96 -34.29 12.81 -6.06
CA GLY A 96 -33.71 12.28 -4.82
C GLY A 96 -33.42 13.36 -3.77
N ILE A 97 -34.07 14.52 -3.87
CA ILE A 97 -33.96 15.60 -2.88
C ILE A 97 -35.14 15.47 -1.91
N ASP A 98 -34.83 15.15 -0.66
CA ASP A 98 -35.86 15.13 0.39
C ASP A 98 -36.30 16.57 0.73
N ALA A 99 -37.60 16.75 0.86
CA ALA A 99 -38.23 18.00 1.31
C ALA A 99 -38.28 18.09 2.84
N SER A 100 -38.11 16.97 3.53
CA SER A 100 -38.03 16.83 4.98
C SER A 100 -36.58 16.58 5.43
N ARG A 101 -35.88 17.67 5.79
CA ARG A 101 -34.50 17.69 6.35
C ARG A 101 -33.41 17.05 5.50
#